data_AF-A0A8I2K285-F1
#
_entry.id   AF-A0A8I2K285-F1
#
_cell.length_a   1.000
_cell.length_b   1.000
_cell.length_c   1.000
_cell.angle_alpha   90.00
_cell.angle_beta   90.00
_cell.angle_gamma   90.00
#
_symmetry.space_group_name_H-M   'P 1'
#
loop_
_entity.id
_entity.type
_entity.pdbx_description
1 polymer ?
#
loop_
_entity_poly.entity_id
_entity_poly.type
_entity_poly.pdbx_seq_one_letter_code
_entity_poly.pdbx_strand_id
1 'polypeptide(L)' 'MKDQYGITALIYAIEKAISHNAFGADYIENILYQEMTPKRKHPKVKLKDDDLNRIRLKQPCLADYDSIIIKRRKIDA' A
#
# COMPACT_ATOMS: atom_id res chain seq x y z
N MET A 1 2.09 19.82 -3.25
CA MET A 1 1.50 19.09 -2.10
C MET A 1 0.40 19.89 -1.39
N LYS A 2 0.68 20.99 -0.67
CA LYS A 2 -0.34 21.70 0.12
C LYS A 2 -1.50 22.26 -0.72
N ASP A 3 -1.20 22.81 -1.90
CA ASP A 3 -2.21 23.41 -2.78
C ASP A 3 -3.02 22.37 -3.57
N GLN A 4 -2.50 21.15 -3.71
CA GLN A 4 -3.11 20.08 -4.50
C GLN A 4 -3.98 19.13 -3.66
N TYR A 5 -3.56 18.88 -2.41
CA TYR A 5 -4.21 17.93 -1.50
C TYR A 5 -4.91 18.63 -0.32
N GLY A 6 -4.62 19.90 -0.06
CA GLY A 6 -5.14 20.63 1.10
C GLY A 6 -4.39 20.33 2.40
N ILE A 7 -4.52 21.23 3.37
CA ILE A 7 -3.77 21.21 4.63
C ILE A 7 -4.18 20.05 5.52
N THR A 8 -5.48 19.74 5.58
CA THR A 8 -6.04 18.68 6.42
C THR A 8 -5.57 17.30 5.99
N ALA A 9 -5.56 17.02 4.68
CA ALA A 9 -5.06 15.77 4.13
C ALA A 9 -3.55 15.62 4.38
N LEU A 10 -2.79 16.72 4.29
CA LEU A 10 -1.35 16.72 4.55
C LEU A 10 -1.03 16.40 6.02
N ILE A 11 -1.77 16.99 6.98
CA ILE A 11 -1.60 16.68 8.41
C ILE A 11 -1.87 15.19 8.66
N TYR A 12 -2.97 14.66 8.12
CA TYR A 12 -3.31 13.24 8.23
C TYR A 12 -2.20 12.33 7.66
N ALA A 13 -1.66 12.67 6.48
CA ALA A 13 -0.60 11.89 5.87
C ALA A 13 0.70 11.92 6.69
N ILE A 14 1.02 13.06 7.32
CA ILE A 14 2.17 13.19 8.21
C ILE A 14 1.99 12.34 9.48
N GLU A 15 0.82 12.41 10.13
CA GLU A 15 0.53 11.58 11.31
C GLU A 15 0.64 10.08 11.01
N LYS A 16 0.14 9.67 9.84
CA LYS A 16 0.23 8.29 9.35
C LYS A 16 1.66 7.89 8.98
N ALA A 17 2.44 8.80 8.42
CA ALA A 17 3.85 8.57 8.15
C ALA A 17 4.67 8.38 9.44
N ILE A 18 4.37 9.16 10.48
CA ILE A 18 4.98 9.05 11.81
C ILE A 18 4.68 7.68 12.43
N SER A 19 3.43 7.20 12.37
CA SER A 19 3.08 5.88 12.93
C SER A 19 3.81 4.71 12.27
N HIS A 20 4.25 4.88 11.02
CA HIS A 20 5.04 3.89 10.27
C HIS A 20 6.55 4.16 10.28
N ASN A 21 7.04 5.12 11.07
CA ASN A 21 8.46 5.54 11.10
C ASN A 21 9.03 5.85 9.70
N ALA A 22 8.22 6.43 8.82
CA ALA A 22 8.54 6.65 7.42
C ALA A 22 8.42 8.13 7.07
N PHE A 23 9.48 8.89 7.33
CA PHE A 23 9.48 10.36 7.30
C PHE A 23 9.81 10.97 5.91
N GLY A 24 10.01 10.14 4.89
CA GLY A 24 10.38 10.62 3.55
C GLY A 24 9.23 11.40 2.90
N ALA A 25 9.56 12.51 2.24
CA ALA A 25 8.59 13.32 1.51
C ALA A 25 7.83 12.49 0.45
N ASP A 26 8.54 11.62 -0.28
CA ASP A 26 7.96 10.70 -1.27
C ASP A 26 6.97 9.73 -0.64
N TYR A 27 7.21 9.31 0.60
CA TYR A 27 6.31 8.40 1.31
C TYR A 27 5.01 9.10 1.74
N ILE A 28 5.12 10.34 2.23
CA ILE A 28 3.97 11.18 2.59
C ILE A 28 3.14 11.49 1.32
N GLU A 29 3.79 11.77 0.20
CA GLU A 29 3.12 11.98 -1.09
C GLU A 29 2.39 10.73 -1.58
N ASN A 30 2.98 9.55 -1.41
CA ASN A 30 2.32 8.30 -1.75
C ASN A 30 1.10 8.00 -0.86
N ILE A 31 1.15 8.34 0.43
CA ILE A 31 -0.04 8.26 1.31
C ILE A 31 -1.15 9.18 0.78
N LEU A 32 -0.81 10.44 0.47
CA LEU A 32 -1.76 11.41 -0.07
C LEU A 32 -2.38 10.94 -1.39
N TYR A 33 -1.55 10.43 -2.29
CA TYR A 33 -2.00 9.87 -3.56
C TYR A 33 -2.97 8.71 -3.35
N GLN A 34 -2.66 7.76 -2.45
CA GLN A 34 -3.50 6.60 -2.19
C GLN A 34 -4.82 6.93 -1.50
N GLU A 35 -4.83 7.88 -0.57
CA GLU A 35 -6.05 8.30 0.14
C GLU A 35 -6.99 9.08 -0.76
N MET A 36 -6.46 9.90 -1.68
CA MET A 36 -7.27 10.63 -2.63
C MET A 36 -7.68 9.80 -3.86
N THR A 37 -6.98 8.70 -4.12
CA THR A 37 -7.35 7.78 -5.20
C THR A 37 -8.57 6.96 -4.77
N PRO A 38 -9.70 7.04 -5.50
CA PRO A 38 -10.87 6.23 -5.17
C PRO A 38 -10.52 4.75 -5.15
N LYS A 39 -10.76 4.08 -4.02
CA LYS A 39 -10.59 2.64 -3.89
C LYS A 39 -11.64 1.94 -4.76
N ARG A 40 -11.26 1.59 -5.98
CA ARG A 40 -12.10 0.78 -6.86
C ARG A 40 -12.18 -0.63 -6.30
N LYS A 41 -13.32 -0.97 -5.70
CA LYS A 41 -13.65 -2.37 -5.38
C LYS A 41 -13.97 -3.09 -6.68
N HIS A 42 -12.93 -3.55 -7.37
CA HIS A 42 -13.11 -4.40 -8.53
C HIS A 42 -13.69 -5.75 -8.08
N PRO A 43 -14.75 -6.25 -8.74
CA PRO A 43 -15.20 -7.60 -8.49
C PRO A 43 -14.08 -8.57 -8.87
N LYS A 44 -14.02 -9.70 -8.18
CA LYS A 44 -13.06 -10.77 -8.49
C LYS A 44 -13.25 -11.18 -9.95
N VAL A 45 -12.16 -11.28 -10.70
CA VAL A 45 -12.16 -11.80 -12.06
C VAL A 45 -12.78 -13.19 -12.03
N LYS A 46 -13.81 -13.41 -12.85
CA LYS A 46 -14.44 -14.71 -13.08
C LYS A 46 -14.14 -15.15 -14.50
N LEU A 47 -13.52 -16.32 -14.63
CA LEU A 47 -13.32 -16.98 -15.91
C LEU A 47 -14.63 -17.63 -16.36
N LYS A 48 -14.77 -17.86 -17.67
CA LYS A 48 -15.94 -18.51 -18.27
C LYS A 48 -16.13 -19.95 -17.77
N ASP A 49 -15.02 -20.61 -17.46
CA ASP A 49 -14.99 -21.95 -16.88
C ASP A 49 -14.92 -21.82 -15.34
N ASP A 50 -15.94 -22.37 -14.67
CA ASP A 50 -16.07 -22.30 -13.21
C ASP A 50 -15.05 -23.18 -12.47
N ASP A 51 -14.53 -24.24 -13.11
CA ASP A 51 -13.52 -25.08 -12.49
C ASP A 51 -12.16 -24.37 -12.43
N LEU A 52 -11.85 -23.54 -13.44
CA LEU A 52 -10.66 -22.69 -13.42
C LEU A 52 -10.71 -21.61 -12.33
N ASN A 53 -11.91 -21.14 -11.95
CA ASN A 53 -12.06 -20.19 -10.85
C ASN A 53 -11.69 -20.79 -9.47
N ARG A 54 -11.61 -22.12 -9.36
CA ARG A 54 -11.19 -22.85 -8.14
C ARG A 54 -9.67 -22.93 -8.02
N ILE A 55 -8.94 -22.84 -9.13
CA ILE A 55 -7.49 -22.89 -9.18
C ILE A 55 -6.95 -21.51 -8.75
N ARG A 56 -6.83 -21.31 -7.44
CA ARG A 56 -6.22 -20.10 -6.88
C ARG A 56 -4.78 -20.34 -6.49
N LEU A 57 -3.93 -19.38 -6.83
CA LEU A 57 -2.62 -19.23 -6.20
C LEU A 57 -2.82 -19.04 -4.70
N LYS A 58 -1.97 -19.68 -3.88
CA LYS A 58 -1.96 -19.46 -2.44
C LYS A 58 -1.82 -17.96 -2.20
N GLN A 59 -2.74 -17.38 -1.42
CA GLN A 59 -2.70 -15.95 -1.14
C GLN A 59 -1.34 -15.65 -0.50
N PRO A 60 -0.56 -14.70 -1.04
CA PRO A 60 0.74 -14.38 -0.46
C PRO A 60 0.53 -13.90 0.98
N CYS A 61 1.32 -14.46 1.89
CA CYS A 61 1.37 -13.98 3.26
C CYS A 61 2.06 -12.63 3.25
N LEU A 62 1.32 -11.58 3.64
CA LEU A 62 1.87 -10.23 3.67
C LEU A 62 3.08 -10.13 4.61
N ALA A 63 3.04 -10.84 5.74
CA ALA A 63 4.15 -10.89 6.68
C ALA A 63 5.42 -11.54 6.10
N ASP A 64 5.27 -12.55 5.23
CA ASP A 64 6.42 -13.18 4.56
C ASP A 64 7.08 -12.18 3.60
N TYR A 65 6.28 -11.35 2.92
CA TYR A 65 6.78 -10.30 2.04
C TYR A 65 7.49 -9.20 2.81
N ASP A 66 6.90 -8.72 3.91
CA ASP A 66 7.50 -7.71 4.79
C ASP A 66 8.85 -8.18 5.35
N SER A 67 8.98 -9.48 5.64
CA SER A 67 10.23 -10.07 6.13
C SER A 67 11.41 -9.91 5.15
N ILE A 68 11.15 -9.91 3.84
CA ILE A 68 12.18 -9.75 2.79
C ILE A 68 12.73 -8.33 2.80
N ILE A 69 11.85 -7.34 2.94
CA ILE A 69 12.22 -5.91 2.98
C ILE A 69 13.01 -5.61 4.25
N ILE A 70 12.58 -6.16 5.39
CA ILE A 70 13.27 -6.00 6.68
C ILE A 70 14.66 -6.66 6.65
N LYS A 71 14.80 -7.84 6.03
CA LYS A 71 16.09 -8.53 5.91
C LYS A 71 17.12 -7.74 5.10
N ARG A 72 16.71 -7.08 4.01
CA ARG A 72 17.61 -6.24 3.20
C ARG A 72 18.23 -5.09 4.02
N ARG A 73 17.43 -4.42 4.84
CA ARG A 73 17.91 -3.33 5.72
C ARG A 73 18.93 -3.76 6.77
N LYS A 74 18.98 -5.04 7.15
CA LYS A 74 19.99 -5.58 8.09
C LYS A 74 21.31 -5.96 7.44
N ILE A 75 21.34 -6.12 6.12
CA ILE A 75 22.54 -6.53 5.38
C ILE A 75 23.36 -5.30 4.96
N ASP A 76 22.70 -4.16 4.79
CA ASP A 76 23.31 -2.89 4.38
C ASP A 76 23.63 -1.94 5.58
N ALA A 77 23.56 -2.44 6.82
CA ALA A 77 23.88 -1.72 8.06
C ALA A 77 25.04 -2.41 8.80
#